data_AF-A0AAN7BR10-F1
#
_entry.id   AF-A0AAN7BR10-F1
#
_cell.length_a   1.000
_cell.length_b   1.000
_cell.length_c   1.000
_cell.angle_alpha   90.00
_cell.angle_beta   90.00
_cell.angle_gamma   90.00
#
_symmetry.space_group_name_H-M   'P 1'
#
loop_
_entity.id
_entity.type
_entity.pdbx_description
1 polymer ?
#
loop_
_entity_poly.entity_id
_entity_poly.type
_entity_poly.pdbx_seq_one_letter_code
_entity_poly.pdbx_strand_id
1 'polypeptide(L)'
;MTHHLRTHHSAILIGVNTALADDPALNSRLENTPLSKQPRPIILDPRGRWDFTQESKVMQLASKGEGKAPFVILGEGTEVDEEKRKLLERVGGKFLEVKLGAENGRFEWVGVLRVLKGEGLDSVMVEGGGEVINSLLVGEGNRYVDSVIVTIAPTWLGKGGVVVSPPREEGKKQVRLKDVVWVPCGEDVVLCGRIER
;
A
#
# COMPACT_ATOMS: atom_id res chain seq x y z
N MET A 1 -10.91 -13.52 -2.95
CA MET A 1 -9.43 -13.65 -2.95
C MET A 1 -8.74 -12.49 -2.22
N THR A 2 -8.86 -11.23 -2.65
CA THR A 2 -8.11 -10.09 -2.08
C THR A 2 -8.21 -9.97 -0.56
N HIS A 3 -9.41 -10.12 0.01
CA HIS A 3 -9.60 -10.08 1.47
C HIS A 3 -8.86 -11.20 2.21
N HIS A 4 -8.65 -12.35 1.59
CA HIS A 4 -7.84 -13.43 2.15
C HIS A 4 -6.35 -13.09 2.10
N LEU A 5 -5.86 -12.49 1.00
CA LEU A 5 -4.48 -12.04 0.93
C LEU A 5 -4.18 -10.98 1.99
N ARG A 6 -5.12 -10.06 2.25
CA ARG A 6 -5.01 -9.07 3.32
C ARG A 6 -4.77 -9.71 4.70
N THR A 7 -5.36 -10.86 5.00
CA THR A 7 -5.15 -11.54 6.31
C THR A 7 -3.82 -12.27 6.44
N HIS A 8 -3.07 -12.40 5.34
CA HIS A 8 -1.76 -13.06 5.29
C HIS A 8 -0.60 -12.06 5.32
N HIS A 9 -0.88 -10.76 5.40
CA HIS A 9 0.13 -9.72 5.46
C HIS A 9 0.02 -8.92 6.75
N SER A 10 1.17 -8.54 7.31
CA SER A 10 1.22 -7.70 8.51
C SER A 10 0.69 -6.29 8.22
N ALA A 11 0.85 -5.81 6.99
CA ALA A 11 0.45 -4.49 6.54
C ALA A 11 -0.16 -4.49 5.13
N ILE A 12 -0.98 -3.47 4.88
CA ILE A 12 -1.50 -3.12 3.56
C ILE A 12 -1.11 -1.67 3.26
N LEU A 13 -0.50 -1.42 2.09
CA LEU A 13 0.09 -0.13 1.76
C LEU A 13 -0.57 0.48 0.52
N ILE A 14 -0.88 1.76 0.62
CA ILE A 14 -1.33 2.60 -0.49
C ILE A 14 -0.62 3.96 -0.50
N GLY A 15 -0.65 4.65 -1.64
CA GLY A 15 -0.28 6.06 -1.72
C GLY A 15 -1.40 6.98 -1.24
N VAL A 16 -1.04 8.17 -0.74
CA VAL A 16 -2.00 9.19 -0.28
C VAL A 16 -3.04 9.59 -1.34
N ASN A 17 -2.68 9.56 -2.64
CA ASN A 17 -3.64 9.87 -3.70
C ASN A 17 -4.83 8.90 -3.72
N THR A 18 -4.58 7.62 -3.43
CA THR A 18 -5.65 6.62 -3.28
C THR A 18 -6.46 6.84 -2.02
N ALA A 19 -5.81 7.22 -0.91
CA ALA A 19 -6.51 7.53 0.33
C ALA A 19 -7.47 8.72 0.17
N LEU A 20 -7.01 9.78 -0.51
CA LEU A 20 -7.79 10.98 -0.80
C LEU A 20 -8.94 10.72 -1.77
N ALA A 21 -8.75 9.87 -2.79
CA ALA A 21 -9.76 9.60 -3.80
C ALA A 21 -10.88 8.68 -3.27
N ASP A 22 -10.53 7.65 -2.49
CA ASP A 22 -11.43 6.52 -2.25
C ASP A 22 -11.93 6.42 -0.80
N ASP A 23 -11.30 7.13 0.15
CA ASP A 23 -11.49 6.94 1.60
C ASP A 23 -11.61 5.44 1.97
N PRO A 24 -10.57 4.63 1.73
CA PRO A 24 -10.68 3.19 1.80
C PRO A 24 -10.69 2.67 3.23
N ALA A 25 -11.38 1.55 3.45
CA ALA A 25 -11.45 0.86 4.74
C ALA A 25 -10.14 0.15 5.15
N LEU A 26 -9.38 -0.36 4.16
CA LEU A 26 -8.09 -1.05 4.33
C LEU A 26 -8.06 -2.21 5.34
N ASN A 27 -9.21 -2.78 5.70
CA ASN A 27 -9.32 -4.03 6.47
C ASN A 27 -9.70 -5.22 5.57
N SER A 28 -9.53 -6.43 6.08
CA SER A 28 -10.17 -7.62 5.52
C SER A 28 -11.62 -7.70 6.00
N ARG A 29 -12.53 -7.99 5.07
CA ARG A 29 -13.97 -8.18 5.31
C ARG A 29 -14.38 -9.65 5.36
N LEU A 30 -13.42 -10.57 5.51
CA LEU A 30 -13.76 -11.98 5.73
C LEU A 30 -14.42 -12.15 7.10
N GLU A 31 -15.51 -12.91 7.13
CA GLU A 31 -16.22 -13.22 8.36
C GLU A 31 -15.29 -13.86 9.40
N ASN A 32 -15.50 -13.52 10.66
CA ASN A 32 -14.74 -14.04 11.80
C ASN A 32 -13.22 -13.79 11.75
N THR A 33 -12.76 -12.79 10.98
CA THR A 33 -11.33 -12.40 10.99
C THR A 33 -10.99 -11.70 12.30
N PRO A 34 -10.14 -12.28 13.16
CA PRO A 34 -9.74 -11.62 14.40
C PRO A 34 -8.87 -10.40 14.11
N LEU A 35 -8.90 -9.40 14.99
CA LEU A 35 -8.10 -8.17 14.85
C LEU A 35 -6.60 -8.45 14.68
N SER A 36 -6.07 -9.52 15.28
CA SER A 36 -4.67 -9.95 15.12
C SER A 36 -4.30 -10.29 13.67
N LYS A 37 -5.27 -10.77 12.88
CA LYS A 37 -5.12 -11.10 11.45
C LYS A 37 -5.48 -9.95 10.51
N GLN A 38 -5.97 -8.83 11.02
CA GLN A 38 -6.17 -7.64 10.19
C GLN A 38 -4.80 -7.03 9.81
N PRO A 39 -4.59 -6.59 8.56
CA PRO A 39 -3.37 -5.89 8.19
C PRO A 39 -3.35 -4.49 8.82
N ARG A 40 -2.16 -3.97 9.12
CA ARG A 40 -1.96 -2.56 9.48
C ARG A 40 -2.05 -1.70 8.22
N PRO A 41 -2.96 -0.73 8.12
CA PRO A 41 -2.98 0.20 6.99
C PRO A 41 -1.75 1.11 7.01
N ILE A 42 -1.08 1.26 5.89
CA ILE A 42 0.08 2.14 5.69
C ILE A 42 -0.23 3.12 4.56
N ILE A 43 -0.13 4.41 4.86
CA ILE A 43 -0.34 5.48 3.88
C ILE A 43 0.99 6.19 3.61
N LEU A 44 1.46 6.15 2.37
CA LEU A 44 2.60 6.96 1.94
C LEU A 44 2.15 8.39 1.63
N ASP A 45 2.54 9.33 2.47
CA ASP A 45 2.16 10.74 2.35
C ASP A 45 3.36 11.66 2.61
N PRO A 46 4.27 11.81 1.65
CA PRO A 46 5.54 12.52 1.86
C PRO A 46 5.39 14.00 2.22
N ARG A 47 4.17 14.57 2.12
CA ARG A 47 3.90 15.99 2.34
C ARG A 47 2.70 16.24 3.29
N GLY A 48 2.23 15.23 4.02
CA GLY A 48 1.14 15.39 4.98
C GLY A 48 -0.17 15.89 4.38
N ARG A 49 -0.49 15.52 3.13
CA ARG A 49 -1.69 15.96 2.41
C ARG A 49 -2.97 15.23 2.83
N TRP A 50 -2.87 14.09 3.50
CA TRP A 50 -4.04 13.31 3.85
C TRP A 50 -4.86 14.01 4.95
N ASP A 51 -6.05 14.47 4.58
CA ASP A 51 -6.96 15.18 5.47
C ASP A 51 -8.03 14.24 6.03
N PHE A 52 -7.60 13.25 6.82
CA PHE A 52 -8.50 12.29 7.45
C PHE A 52 -9.24 12.93 8.64
N THR A 53 -10.43 12.42 8.92
CA THR A 53 -11.25 12.82 10.07
C THR A 53 -11.67 11.57 10.86
N GLN A 54 -12.40 11.76 11.96
CA GLN A 54 -13.02 10.64 12.70
C GLN A 54 -13.99 9.83 11.81
N GLU A 55 -14.54 10.46 10.77
CA GLU A 55 -15.50 9.84 9.86
C GLU A 55 -14.84 9.05 8.71
N SER A 56 -13.53 9.19 8.51
CA SER A 56 -12.80 8.40 7.52
C SER A 56 -12.95 6.91 7.83
N LYS A 57 -13.27 6.08 6.83
CA LYS A 57 -13.63 4.66 7.04
C LYS A 57 -12.59 3.89 7.86
N VAL A 58 -11.31 4.08 7.54
CA VAL A 58 -10.21 3.41 8.26
C VAL A 58 -10.12 3.86 9.72
N MET A 59 -10.47 5.12 10.04
CA MET A 59 -10.49 5.65 11.39
C MET A 59 -11.66 5.09 12.20
N GLN A 60 -12.86 5.02 11.60
CA GLN A 60 -14.04 4.42 12.23
C GLN A 60 -13.85 2.92 12.51
N LEU A 61 -13.22 2.18 11.60
CA LEU A 61 -12.95 0.75 11.81
C LEU A 61 -11.95 0.52 12.94
N ALA A 62 -10.93 1.37 13.03
CA ALA A 62 -9.96 1.31 14.11
C ALA A 62 -10.59 1.60 15.47
N SER A 63 -11.45 2.64 15.57
CA SER A 63 -12.11 2.98 16.83
C SER A 63 -13.10 1.90 17.31
N LYS A 64 -13.71 1.15 16.38
CA LYS A 64 -14.59 0.01 16.69
C LYS A 64 -13.86 -1.31 16.95
N GLY A 65 -12.53 -1.36 16.75
CA GLY A 65 -11.77 -2.61 16.86
C GLY A 65 -12.02 -3.61 15.71
N GLU A 66 -12.61 -3.15 14.61
CA GLU A 66 -12.89 -3.94 13.40
C GLU A 66 -11.75 -3.86 12.36
N GLY A 67 -10.75 -3.03 12.63
CA GLY A 67 -9.55 -2.86 11.84
C GLY A 67 -8.41 -2.29 12.68
N LYS A 68 -7.20 -2.28 12.13
CA LYS A 68 -6.05 -1.63 12.77
C LYS A 68 -6.00 -0.16 12.33
N ALA A 69 -5.64 0.74 13.23
CA ALA A 69 -5.42 2.14 12.89
C ALA A 69 -4.27 2.33 11.89
N PRO A 70 -4.32 3.36 11.03
CA PRO A 70 -3.29 3.55 10.02
C PRO A 70 -1.97 4.05 10.62
N PHE A 71 -0.85 3.66 9.99
CA PHE A 71 0.40 4.38 10.11
C PHE A 71 0.60 5.24 8.85
N VAL A 72 0.94 6.50 9.04
CA VAL A 72 1.15 7.45 7.94
C VAL A 72 2.63 7.75 7.85
N ILE A 73 3.24 7.45 6.70
CA ILE A 73 4.66 7.70 6.47
C ILE A 73 4.83 9.07 5.83
N LEU A 74 5.54 9.94 6.52
CA LEU A 74 5.85 11.31 6.13
C LEU A 74 7.31 11.44 5.66
N GLY A 75 7.56 12.46 4.85
CA GLY A 75 8.92 12.93 4.63
C GLY A 75 9.47 13.52 5.92
N GLU A 76 10.72 13.21 6.26
CA GLU A 76 11.42 13.81 7.41
C GLU A 76 11.30 15.35 7.39
N GLY A 77 10.94 15.93 8.53
CA GLY A 77 10.68 17.38 8.66
C GLY A 77 9.33 17.86 8.14
N THR A 78 8.43 16.96 7.73
CA THR A 78 7.04 17.34 7.39
C THR A 78 6.26 17.68 8.65
N GLU A 79 5.83 18.92 8.76
CA GLU A 79 4.95 19.37 9.84
C GLU A 79 3.53 18.81 9.67
N VAL A 80 2.96 18.35 10.77
CA VAL A 80 1.55 17.92 10.84
C VAL A 80 0.91 18.59 12.04
N ASP A 81 -0.33 19.04 11.83
CA ASP A 81 -1.16 19.63 12.87
C ASP A 81 -1.27 18.70 14.09
N GLU A 82 -1.06 19.27 15.27
CA GLU A 82 -1.04 18.52 16.53
C GLU A 82 -2.40 17.86 16.85
N GLU A 83 -3.51 18.46 16.44
CA GLU A 83 -4.83 17.85 16.58
C GLU A 83 -5.00 16.65 15.64
N LYS A 84 -4.41 16.68 14.44
CA LYS A 84 -4.36 15.49 13.55
C LYS A 84 -3.52 14.37 14.15
N ARG A 85 -2.38 14.71 14.77
CA ARG A 85 -1.54 13.75 15.52
C ARG A 85 -2.32 13.08 16.64
N LYS A 86 -2.92 13.86 17.53
CA LYS A 86 -3.77 13.34 18.61
C LYS A 86 -4.95 12.53 18.09
N LEU A 87 -5.55 12.92 16.97
CA LEU A 87 -6.67 12.20 16.38
C LEU A 87 -6.25 10.80 15.93
N LEU A 88 -5.09 10.68 15.28
CA LEU A 88 -4.55 9.41 14.83
C LEU A 88 -4.09 8.52 16.00
N GLU A 89 -3.42 9.10 16.98
CA GLU A 89 -2.93 8.39 18.16
C GLU A 89 -4.06 7.86 19.05
N ARG A 90 -5.19 8.58 19.13
CA ARG A 90 -6.38 8.17 19.89
C ARG A 90 -6.93 6.79 19.47
N VAL A 91 -6.75 6.40 18.22
CA VAL A 91 -7.16 5.07 17.71
C VAL A 91 -6.00 4.08 17.61
N GLY A 92 -4.81 4.45 18.07
CA GLY A 92 -3.60 3.60 18.02
C GLY A 92 -2.86 3.64 16.68
N GLY A 93 -3.07 4.70 15.90
CA GLY A 93 -2.26 5.03 14.72
C GLY A 93 -1.09 5.93 15.09
N LYS A 94 -0.22 6.23 14.12
CA LYS A 94 0.88 7.19 14.30
C LYS A 94 1.47 7.66 12.97
N PHE A 95 2.20 8.77 13.06
CA PHE A 95 3.07 9.24 11.99
C PHE A 95 4.47 8.65 12.14
N LEU A 96 5.04 8.21 11.02
CA LEU A 96 6.41 7.70 10.93
C LEU A 96 7.16 8.55 9.92
N GLU A 97 8.42 8.88 10.21
CA GLU A 97 9.22 9.73 9.34
C GLU A 97 10.26 8.92 8.57
N VAL A 98 10.39 9.24 7.28
CA VAL A 98 11.39 8.65 6.39
C VAL A 98 12.06 9.76 5.60
N LYS A 99 13.40 9.73 5.56
CA LYS A 99 14.18 10.63 4.73
C LYS A 99 13.80 10.49 3.26
N LEU A 100 13.56 11.61 2.59
CA LEU A 100 13.31 11.65 1.15
C LEU A 100 14.63 11.63 0.37
N GLY A 101 14.62 10.99 -0.79
CA GLY A 101 15.73 11.01 -1.73
C GLY A 101 16.01 12.44 -2.20
N ALA A 102 17.28 12.85 -2.12
CA ALA A 102 17.69 14.23 -2.40
C ALA A 102 17.40 14.69 -3.83
N GLU A 103 17.39 13.75 -4.79
CA GLU A 103 17.26 14.06 -6.22
C GLU A 103 15.81 14.22 -6.69
N ASN A 104 14.86 13.55 -6.04
CA ASN A 104 13.47 13.47 -6.52
C ASN A 104 12.43 13.86 -5.48
N GLY A 105 12.81 14.07 -4.22
CA GLY A 105 11.88 14.38 -3.13
C GLY A 105 10.87 13.25 -2.89
N ARG A 106 11.22 12.01 -3.22
CA ARG A 106 10.38 10.81 -3.04
C ARG A 106 10.95 9.91 -1.97
N PHE A 107 10.12 9.00 -1.46
CA PHE A 107 10.59 7.96 -0.58
C PHE A 107 11.52 6.99 -1.30
N GLU A 108 12.59 6.59 -0.63
CA GLU A 108 13.35 5.40 -0.99
C GLU A 108 12.75 4.18 -0.29
N TRP A 109 12.50 3.11 -1.05
CA TRP A 109 11.87 1.89 -0.54
C TRP A 109 12.63 1.26 0.62
N VAL A 110 13.97 1.38 0.65
CA VAL A 110 14.78 0.90 1.77
C VAL A 110 14.41 1.57 3.09
N GLY A 111 14.14 2.88 3.07
CA GLY A 111 13.78 3.66 4.25
C GLY A 111 12.39 3.29 4.75
N VAL A 112 11.42 3.24 3.81
CA VAL A 112 10.04 2.81 4.09
C VAL A 112 10.02 1.43 4.74
N LEU A 113 10.65 0.44 4.10
CA LEU A 113 10.65 -0.94 4.58
C LEU A 113 11.40 -1.10 5.91
N ARG A 114 12.48 -0.34 6.13
CA ARG A 114 13.20 -0.35 7.41
C ARG A 114 12.35 0.17 8.56
N VAL A 115 11.63 1.26 8.35
CA VAL A 115 10.72 1.83 9.35
C VAL A 115 9.57 0.87 9.64
N LEU A 116 8.97 0.26 8.61
CA LEU A 116 7.93 -0.77 8.79
C LEU A 116 8.45 -2.00 9.55
N LYS A 117 9.67 -2.45 9.25
CA LYS A 117 10.31 -3.54 9.99
C LYS A 117 10.55 -3.20 11.46
N GLY A 118 10.95 -1.96 11.75
CA GLY A 118 11.10 -1.46 13.13
C GLY A 118 9.78 -1.48 13.93
N GLU A 119 8.65 -1.38 13.23
CA GLU A 119 7.29 -1.52 13.77
C GLU A 119 6.80 -2.97 13.87
N GLY A 120 7.67 -3.96 13.61
CA GLY A 120 7.32 -5.37 13.64
C GLY A 120 6.46 -5.83 12.46
N LEU A 121 6.44 -5.07 11.35
CA LEU A 121 5.69 -5.41 10.15
C LEU A 121 6.58 -6.17 9.17
N ASP A 122 6.45 -7.50 9.18
CA ASP A 122 7.30 -8.41 8.41
C ASP A 122 6.89 -8.61 6.95
N SER A 123 5.66 -8.26 6.59
CA SER A 123 5.14 -8.38 5.24
C SER A 123 4.16 -7.27 4.91
N VAL A 124 4.20 -6.80 3.65
CA VAL A 124 3.39 -5.68 3.16
C VAL A 124 2.72 -6.08 1.85
N MET A 125 1.40 -5.97 1.81
CA MET A 125 0.62 -6.06 0.58
C MET A 125 0.43 -4.66 0.01
N VAL A 126 0.95 -4.40 -1.19
CA VAL A 126 0.77 -3.12 -1.88
C VAL A 126 -0.41 -3.23 -2.84
N GLU A 127 -1.50 -2.51 -2.57
CA GLU A 127 -2.72 -2.59 -3.39
C GLU A 127 -2.99 -1.33 -4.21
N GLY A 128 -2.58 -0.16 -3.72
CA GLY A 128 -3.16 1.11 -4.16
C GLY A 128 -2.14 2.17 -4.53
N GLY A 129 -2.42 2.84 -5.65
CA GLY A 129 -1.67 3.98 -6.17
C GLY A 129 -0.76 3.57 -7.31
N GLY A 130 -1.11 3.99 -8.54
CA GLY A 130 -0.31 3.71 -9.73
C GLY A 130 1.14 4.19 -9.56
N GLU A 131 1.35 5.35 -8.95
CA GLU A 131 2.71 5.85 -8.66
C GLU A 131 3.50 4.92 -7.72
N VAL A 132 2.86 4.41 -6.66
CA VAL A 132 3.47 3.50 -5.70
C VAL A 132 3.83 2.18 -6.39
N ILE A 133 2.86 1.56 -7.06
CA ILE A 133 3.04 0.29 -7.77
C ILE A 133 4.12 0.44 -8.85
N ASN A 134 4.06 1.49 -9.67
CA ASN A 134 5.05 1.72 -10.72
C ASN A 134 6.45 1.88 -10.12
N SER A 135 6.61 2.59 -9.00
CA SER A 135 7.93 2.76 -8.36
C SER A 135 8.54 1.46 -7.83
N LEU A 136 7.73 0.43 -7.55
CA LEU A 136 8.19 -0.91 -7.16
C LEU A 136 8.57 -1.78 -8.36
N LEU A 137 8.06 -1.45 -9.55
CA LEU A 137 8.27 -2.24 -10.76
C LEU A 137 9.42 -1.73 -11.64
N VAL A 138 10.17 -0.70 -11.20
CA VAL A 138 11.38 -0.18 -11.89
C VAL A 138 12.57 0.00 -10.97
N GLY A 139 13.75 0.10 -11.58
CA GLY A 139 15.02 0.37 -10.90
C GLY A 139 15.25 -0.55 -9.71
N GLU A 140 15.70 0.02 -8.61
CA GLU A 140 15.93 -0.67 -7.33
C GLU A 140 14.64 -1.10 -6.63
N GLY A 141 13.45 -0.64 -7.07
CA GLY A 141 12.17 -1.04 -6.49
C GLY A 141 11.89 -2.54 -6.65
N ASN A 142 12.29 -3.09 -7.80
CA ASN A 142 12.00 -4.47 -8.19
C ASN A 142 12.57 -5.52 -7.21
N ARG A 143 13.68 -5.20 -6.53
CA ARG A 143 14.37 -6.10 -5.60
C ARG A 143 13.58 -6.31 -4.31
N TYR A 144 12.64 -5.41 -4.02
CA TYR A 144 11.78 -5.44 -2.84
C TYR A 144 10.44 -6.13 -3.10
N VAL A 145 10.17 -6.58 -4.32
CA VAL A 145 8.94 -7.27 -4.67
C VAL A 145 9.21 -8.77 -4.74
N ASP A 146 8.60 -9.51 -3.82
CA ASP A 146 8.71 -10.97 -3.78
C ASP A 146 7.68 -11.66 -4.69
N SER A 147 6.50 -11.06 -4.85
CA SER A 147 5.41 -11.62 -5.66
C SER A 147 4.53 -10.53 -6.24
N VAL A 148 3.97 -10.81 -7.43
CA VAL A 148 3.03 -9.96 -8.14
C VAL A 148 1.77 -10.77 -8.40
N ILE A 149 0.62 -10.18 -8.05
CA ILE A 149 -0.71 -10.76 -8.26
C ILE A 149 -1.51 -9.78 -9.11
N VAL A 150 -1.96 -10.22 -10.28
CA VAL A 150 -2.72 -9.39 -11.23
C VAL A 150 -4.09 -10.04 -11.44
N THR A 151 -5.15 -9.33 -11.11
CA THR A 151 -6.52 -9.73 -11.45
C THR A 151 -6.90 -9.11 -12.79
N ILE A 152 -7.36 -9.94 -13.72
CA ILE A 152 -7.86 -9.52 -15.03
C ILE A 152 -9.35 -9.85 -15.07
N ALA A 153 -10.17 -8.83 -15.21
CA ALA A 153 -11.61 -8.94 -15.35
C ALA A 153 -12.04 -8.67 -16.80
N PRO A 154 -13.12 -9.28 -17.31
CA PRO A 154 -13.63 -9.06 -18.66
C PRO A 154 -14.45 -7.74 -18.74
N THR A 155 -13.92 -6.65 -18.18
CA THR A 155 -14.61 -5.36 -18.04
C THR A 155 -13.76 -4.21 -18.56
N TRP A 156 -14.36 -3.35 -19.37
CA TRP A 156 -13.74 -2.11 -19.85
C TRP A 156 -14.07 -0.94 -18.92
N LEU A 157 -13.06 -0.41 -18.24
CA LEU A 157 -13.23 0.69 -17.28
C LEU A 157 -13.35 2.08 -17.93
N GLY A 158 -12.96 2.23 -19.21
CA GLY A 158 -12.93 3.52 -19.89
C GLY A 158 -11.73 4.38 -19.52
N LYS A 159 -11.83 5.69 -19.75
CA LYS A 159 -10.73 6.65 -19.51
C LYS A 159 -10.63 7.03 -18.03
N GLY A 160 -9.43 7.39 -17.58
CA GLY A 160 -9.19 7.86 -16.20
C GLY A 160 -8.88 6.75 -15.19
N GLY A 161 -8.69 5.50 -15.64
CA GLY A 161 -8.21 4.41 -14.80
C GLY A 161 -6.79 4.66 -14.27
N VAL A 162 -6.46 4.00 -13.16
CA VAL A 162 -5.11 4.03 -12.58
C VAL A 162 -4.15 3.28 -13.52
N VAL A 163 -3.15 3.99 -14.04
CA VAL A 163 -2.18 3.42 -14.98
C VAL A 163 -1.03 2.76 -14.22
N VAL A 164 -0.94 1.44 -14.33
CA VAL A 164 0.26 0.67 -13.96
C VAL A 164 1.06 0.41 -15.23
N SER A 165 1.96 1.34 -15.53
CA SER A 165 2.85 1.32 -16.68
C SER A 165 4.15 2.00 -16.27
N PRO A 166 5.08 1.27 -15.64
CA PRO A 166 6.29 1.86 -15.14
C PRO A 166 7.19 2.34 -16.30
N PRO A 167 8.00 3.41 -16.11
CA PRO A 167 8.79 3.99 -17.18
C PRO A 167 9.80 2.99 -17.75
N ARG A 168 10.05 3.07 -19.06
CA ARG A 168 11.06 2.26 -19.71
C ARG A 168 12.42 2.93 -19.56
N GLU A 169 13.38 2.23 -18.98
CA GLU A 169 14.77 2.66 -18.94
C GLU A 169 15.50 2.11 -20.16
N GLU A 170 16.06 2.99 -20.99
CA GLU A 170 16.83 2.59 -22.17
C GLU A 170 18.01 1.68 -21.78
N GLY A 171 18.24 0.63 -22.58
CA GLY A 171 19.31 -0.32 -22.33
C GLY A 171 19.08 -1.31 -21.18
N LYS A 172 18.00 -1.18 -20.37
CA LYS A 172 17.67 -2.13 -19.31
C LYS A 172 16.61 -3.14 -19.75
N LYS A 173 16.77 -4.39 -19.27
CA LYS A 173 15.73 -5.41 -19.43
C LYS A 173 14.49 -5.02 -18.65
N GLN A 174 13.32 -5.27 -19.24
CA GLN A 174 12.05 -5.07 -18.55
C GLN A 174 11.87 -6.14 -17.47
N VAL A 175 11.18 -5.76 -16.40
CA VAL A 175 10.76 -6.69 -15.35
C VAL A 175 9.85 -7.74 -15.97
N ARG A 176 10.24 -9.01 -15.86
CA ARG A 176 9.39 -10.17 -16.18
C ARG A 176 9.02 -10.91 -14.92
N LEU A 177 7.92 -11.65 -15.01
CA LEU A 177 7.52 -12.59 -13.98
C LEU A 177 7.97 -14.00 -14.38
N LYS A 178 8.45 -14.75 -13.38
CA LYS A 178 8.75 -16.19 -13.45
C LYS A 178 7.81 -16.96 -12.52
N ASP A 179 7.79 -18.28 -12.69
CA ASP A 179 6.91 -19.19 -11.94
C ASP A 179 5.43 -18.77 -12.03
N VAL A 180 5.04 -18.32 -13.22
CA VAL A 180 3.72 -17.73 -13.46
C VAL A 180 2.65 -18.81 -13.41
N VAL A 181 1.63 -18.58 -12.59
CA VAL A 181 0.43 -19.41 -12.48
C VAL A 181 -0.79 -18.55 -12.82
N TRP A 182 -1.70 -19.13 -13.59
CA TRP A 182 -2.98 -18.53 -13.93
C TRP A 182 -4.11 -19.31 -13.24
N VAL A 183 -4.95 -18.61 -12.50
CA VAL A 183 -6.05 -19.20 -11.73
C VAL A 183 -7.37 -18.57 -12.19
N PRO A 184 -8.23 -19.33 -12.89
CA PRO A 184 -9.59 -18.89 -13.20
C PRO A 184 -10.40 -18.65 -11.91
N CYS A 185 -11.09 -17.53 -11.83
CA CYS A 185 -11.88 -17.11 -10.68
C CYS A 185 -13.27 -16.64 -11.16
N GLY A 186 -14.12 -17.57 -11.57
CA GLY A 186 -15.38 -17.23 -12.25
C GLY A 186 -15.10 -16.69 -13.64
N GLU A 187 -15.55 -15.47 -13.93
CA GLU A 187 -15.29 -14.78 -15.21
C GLU A 187 -13.95 -14.03 -15.22
N ASP A 188 -13.34 -13.83 -14.05
CA ASP A 188 -12.02 -13.21 -13.91
C ASP A 188 -10.91 -14.26 -14.00
N VAL A 189 -9.69 -13.83 -14.30
CA VAL A 189 -8.47 -14.64 -14.15
C VAL A 189 -7.45 -13.92 -13.28
N VAL A 190 -6.81 -14.66 -12.40
CA VAL A 190 -5.73 -14.16 -11.55
C VAL A 190 -4.40 -14.72 -12.03
N LEU A 191 -3.46 -13.85 -12.38
CA LEU A 191 -2.06 -14.19 -12.55
C LEU A 191 -1.34 -14.02 -11.21
N CYS A 192 -0.53 -15.01 -10.84
CA CYS A 192 0.43 -14.93 -9.74
C CYS A 192 1.83 -15.24 -10.29
N GLY A 193 2.84 -14.48 -9.88
CA GLY A 193 4.22 -14.77 -10.27
C GLY A 193 5.23 -14.05 -9.39
N ARG A 194 6.52 -14.37 -9.57
CA ARG A 194 7.64 -13.73 -8.87
C ARG A 194 8.45 -12.90 -9.85
N ILE A 195 9.09 -11.83 -9.39
CA ILE A 195 10.00 -11.04 -10.23
C ILE A 195 11.18 -11.92 -10.65
N GLU A 196 11.49 -11.94 -11.95
CA GLU A 196 12.72 -12.50 -12.50
C GLU A 196 13.88 -11.58 -12.13
N ARG A 197 14.83 -12.10 -11.33
CA ARG A 197 16.03 -11.40 -10.88
C ARG A 197 17.23 -11.87 -11.67
#